data_AF-A0A380DS62-F1
#
_entry.id   AF-A0A380DS62-F1
#
_cell.length_a   1.000
_cell.length_b   1.000
_cell.length_c   1.000
_cell.angle_alpha   90.00
_cell.angle_beta   90.00
_cell.angle_gamma   90.00
#
_symmetry.space_group_name_H-M   'P 1'
#
loop_
_entity.id
_entity.type
_entity.pdbx_description
1 polymer ?
#
loop_
_entity_poly.entity_id
_entity_poly.type
_entity_poly.pdbx_seq_one_letter_code
_entity_poly.pdbx_strand_id
1 'polypeptide(L)'
;MEKMHITNQEHDAFVKSHPNGDLLQLTKWAETKKLTGWYARRIAVGRDGEIQGVAQLLFKKYLNYLIRYVIFHVVLLLIIVIKRR
;
A
#
# COMPACT_ATOMS: atom_id res chain seq x y z
N MET A 1 -12.31 -16.07 2.70
CA MET A 1 -11.80 -14.72 2.40
C MET A 1 -11.49 -14.71 0.92
N GLU A 2 -12.00 -13.72 0.21
CA GLU A 2 -11.86 -13.58 -1.23
C GLU A 2 -11.09 -12.30 -1.58
N LYS A 3 -10.38 -12.34 -2.70
CA LYS A 3 -9.76 -11.13 -3.25
C LYS A 3 -10.86 -10.26 -3.85
N MET A 4 -10.93 -9.02 -3.40
CA MET A 4 -11.90 -8.05 -3.91
C MET A 4 -11.21 -7.07 -4.86
N HIS A 5 -11.95 -6.63 -5.88
CA HIS A 5 -11.55 -5.51 -6.72
C HIS A 5 -12.35 -4.27 -6.31
N ILE A 6 -11.66 -3.29 -5.73
CA ILE A 6 -12.28 -2.07 -5.18
C ILE A 6 -11.68 -0.82 -5.81
N THR A 7 -12.49 0.22 -5.90
CA THR A 7 -12.09 1.56 -6.36
C THR A 7 -11.07 2.21 -5.42
N ASN A 8 -10.45 3.31 -5.86
CA ASN A 8 -9.55 4.09 -5.01
C ASN A 8 -10.33 4.75 -3.86
N GLN A 9 -11.57 5.15 -4.12
CA GLN A 9 -12.46 5.81 -3.16
C GLN A 9 -12.85 4.86 -2.04
N GLU A 10 -13.27 3.63 -2.36
CA GLU A 10 -13.60 2.60 -1.36
C GLU A 10 -12.38 2.22 -0.52
N HIS A 11 -11.21 2.11 -1.15
CA HIS A 11 -9.96 1.86 -0.45
C HIS A 11 -9.65 2.97 0.56
N ASP A 12 -9.67 4.23 0.13
CA ASP A 12 -9.35 5.35 1.00
C ASP A 12 -10.41 5.57 2.09
N ALA A 13 -11.68 5.27 1.80
CA ALA A 13 -12.75 5.28 2.80
C ALA A 13 -12.49 4.23 3.89
N PHE A 14 -12.11 3.00 3.51
CA PHE A 14 -11.75 1.94 4.47
C PHE A 14 -10.51 2.32 5.29
N VAL A 15 -9.46 2.84 4.66
CA VAL A 15 -8.25 3.27 5.38
C VAL A 15 -8.59 4.35 6.42
N LYS A 16 -9.41 5.33 6.07
CA LYS A 16 -9.77 6.44 6.98
C LYS A 16 -10.63 6.00 8.17
N SER A 17 -11.46 4.96 8.01
CA SER A 17 -12.36 4.48 9.06
C SER A 17 -11.74 3.40 9.95
N HIS A 18 -10.62 2.80 9.54
CA HIS A 18 -10.00 1.69 10.26
C HIS A 18 -9.05 2.18 11.36
N PRO A 19 -9.05 1.57 12.57
CA PRO A 19 -8.17 1.99 13.68
C PRO A 19 -6.67 1.85 13.37
N ASN A 20 -6.30 0.90 12.49
CA ASN A 20 -4.93 0.74 11.99
C ASN A 20 -4.70 1.46 10.65
N GLY A 21 -5.61 2.36 10.28
CA GLY A 21 -5.49 3.21 9.10
C GLY A 21 -4.37 4.23 9.25
N ASP A 22 -3.63 4.46 8.17
CA ASP A 22 -2.51 5.40 8.17
C ASP A 22 -2.51 6.24 6.89
N LEU A 23 -2.03 7.48 6.99
CA LEU A 23 -1.90 8.41 5.86
C LEU A 23 -1.11 7.80 4.70
N LEU A 24 -0.08 7.01 5.00
CA LEU A 24 0.81 6.38 4.03
C LEU A 24 0.12 5.30 3.19
N GLN A 25 -1.05 4.83 3.64
CA GLN A 25 -1.88 3.88 2.91
C GLN A 25 -2.84 4.55 1.93
N LEU A 26 -3.04 5.88 1.97
CA LEU A 26 -3.97 6.54 1.05
C LEU A 26 -3.47 6.54 -0.40
N THR A 27 -4.40 6.48 -1.35
CA THR A 27 -4.07 6.50 -2.79
C THR A 27 -3.35 7.79 -3.20
N LYS A 28 -3.72 8.94 -2.61
CA LYS A 28 -3.00 10.20 -2.83
C LYS A 28 -1.54 10.17 -2.36
N TRP A 29 -1.22 9.40 -1.32
CA TRP A 29 0.18 9.24 -0.91
C TRP A 29 0.99 8.54 -2.00
N ALA A 30 0.45 7.46 -2.59
CA ALA A 30 1.07 6.78 -3.72
C ALA A 30 1.30 7.71 -4.92
N GLU A 31 0.36 8.63 -5.20
CA GLU A 31 0.52 9.63 -6.27
C GLU A 31 1.76 10.51 -6.03
N THR A 32 1.99 10.98 -4.80
CA THR A 32 3.20 11.77 -4.49
C THR A 32 4.49 10.98 -4.69
N LYS A 33 4.46 9.65 -4.46
CA LYS A 33 5.63 8.78 -4.61
C LYS A 33 5.96 8.45 -6.06
N LYS A 34 5.05 8.67 -7.02
CA LYS A 34 5.35 8.52 -8.46
C LYS A 34 6.51 9.41 -8.89
N LEU A 35 6.59 10.64 -8.39
CA LEU A 35 7.67 11.60 -8.69
C LEU A 35 9.06 11.10 -8.27
N THR A 36 9.14 10.18 -7.31
CA THR A 36 10.40 9.61 -6.82
C THR A 36 10.66 8.19 -7.35
N GLY A 37 9.96 7.80 -8.41
CA GLY A 37 10.16 6.53 -9.13
C GLY A 37 9.47 5.32 -8.51
N TRP A 38 8.50 5.53 -7.61
CA TRP A 38 7.69 4.44 -7.06
C TRP A 38 6.44 4.19 -7.90
N TYR A 39 5.99 2.94 -7.97
CA TYR A 39 4.68 2.57 -8.48
C TYR A 39 3.91 1.78 -7.41
N ALA A 40 2.59 1.93 -7.40
CA ALA A 40 1.73 1.31 -6.41
C ALA A 40 0.94 0.12 -6.97
N ARG A 41 0.62 -0.83 -6.08
CA ARG A 41 -0.43 -1.84 -6.28
C ARG A 41 -1.29 -1.88 -5.02
N ARG A 42 -2.58 -2.16 -5.19
CA ARG A 42 -3.53 -2.30 -4.09
C ARG A 42 -4.05 -3.71 -4.04
N ILE A 43 -4.30 -4.20 -2.83
CA ILE A 43 -5.01 -5.44 -2.59
C ILE A 43 -6.13 -5.17 -1.58
N ALA A 44 -7.26 -5.81 -1.79
CA ALA A 44 -8.36 -5.82 -0.86
C ALA A 44 -8.81 -7.27 -0.67
N VAL A 45 -9.13 -7.61 0.57
CA VAL A 45 -9.65 -8.92 0.95
C VAL A 45 -10.94 -8.73 1.72
N GLY A 46 -11.90 -9.61 1.45
CA GLY A 46 -13.21 -9.55 2.08
C GLY A 46 -13.84 -10.90 2.30
N ARG A 47 -15.06 -10.86 2.81
CA ARG A 47 -15.94 -12.01 2.99
C ARG A 47 -17.38 -11.51 2.85
N ASP A 48 -18.21 -12.27 2.15
CA ASP A 48 -19.65 -11.98 2.00
C ASP A 48 -19.93 -10.57 1.43
N GLY A 49 -19.08 -10.10 0.51
CA GLY A 49 -19.19 -8.76 -0.08
C GLY A 49 -18.67 -7.61 0.81
N GLU A 50 -18.25 -7.89 2.04
CA GLU A 50 -17.69 -6.89 2.96
C GLU A 50 -16.16 -6.85 2.93
N ILE A 51 -15.59 -5.64 2.87
CA ILE A 51 -14.14 -5.41 2.95
C ILE A 51 -13.66 -5.72 4.37
N GLN A 52 -12.72 -6.65 4.51
CA GLN A 52 -12.13 -7.04 5.80
C GLN A 52 -10.71 -6.49 5.98
N GLY A 53 -10.03 -6.13 4.89
CA GLY A 53 -8.71 -5.52 4.95
C GLY A 53 -8.26 -5.01 3.59
N VAL A 54 -7.40 -3.99 3.63
CA VAL A 54 -6.78 -3.38 2.45
C VAL A 54 -5.30 -3.16 2.69
N ALA A 55 -4.52 -3.16 1.61
CA ALA A 55 -3.12 -2.74 1.67
C ALA A 55 -2.70 -2.05 0.37
N GLN A 56 -1.89 -1.01 0.52
CA GLN A 56 -1.19 -0.34 -0.56
C GLN A 56 0.29 -0.77 -0.54
N LEU A 57 0.77 -1.35 -1.64
CA LEU A 57 2.14 -1.78 -1.81
C LEU A 57 2.85 -0.81 -2.74
N LEU A 58 3.96 -0.24 -2.28
CA LEU A 58 4.83 0.63 -3.07
C LEU A 58 6.07 -0.14 -3.51
N PHE A 59 6.35 -0.10 -4.82
CA PHE A 59 7.50 -0.74 -5.43
C PHE A 59 8.36 0.29 -6.13
N LYS A 60 9.67 0.13 -6.07
CA LYS A 60 10.62 0.95 -6.81
C LYS A 60 11.64 0.06 -7.49
N LYS A 61 11.80 0.23 -8.81
CA LYS A 61 12.80 -0.49 -9.59
C LYS A 61 14.16 0.18 -9.38
N TYR A 62 15.17 -0.60 -8.99
CA TYR A 62 16.55 -0.14 -8.93
C TYR A 62 17.30 -0.70 -10.13
N LEU A 63 17.92 0.20 -10.91
CA LEU A 63 18.63 -0.18 -12.15
C LEU A 63 20.11 -0.50 -11.92
N ASN A 64 20.69 -0.07 -10.78
CA ASN A 64 22.13 -0.25 -10.47
C ASN A 64 22.37 -1.05 -9.18
N TYR A 65 23.23 -2.07 -9.28
CA TYR A 65 23.61 -2.95 -8.17
C TYR A 65 24.27 -2.21 -7.00
N LEU A 66 25.05 -1.15 -7.26
CA LEU A 66 25.68 -0.32 -6.22
C LEU A 66 24.66 0.48 -5.39
N ILE A 67 23.65 1.06 -6.04
CA ILE A 67 22.59 1.83 -5.38
C ILE A 67 21.69 0.90 -4.52
N ARG A 68 21.55 -0.37 -4.94
CA ARG A 68 20.80 -1.39 -4.20
C ARG A 68 21.35 -1.61 -2.79
N TYR A 69 22.67 -1.64 -2.60
CA TYR A 69 23.30 -1.87 -1.29
C TYR A 69 23.12 -0.68 -0.32
N VAL A 70 23.28 0.56 -0.81
CA VAL A 70 23.16 1.78 0.02
C VAL A 70 21.72 2.02 0.47
N ILE A 71 20.73 1.77 -0.40
CA ILE A 71 19.31 2.00 -0.06
C ILE A 71 18.73 0.87 0.80
N PHE A 72 19.21 -0.38 0.68
CA PHE A 72 18.75 -1.50 1.52
C PHE A 72 19.02 -1.27 3.02
N HIS A 73 20.02 -0.44 3.36
CA HIS A 73 20.28 -0.04 4.75
C HIS A 73 19.40 1.12 5.25
N VAL A 74 18.80 1.92 4.36
CA VAL A 74 18.12 3.18 4.74
C VAL A 74 16.62 3.15 4.48
N VAL A 75 16.13 2.35 3.53
CA VAL A 75 14.71 2.32 3.18
C VAL A 75 14.17 0.91 3.39
N LEU A 76 13.80 0.65 4.63
CA LEU A 76 12.95 -0.47 5.00
C LEU A 76 11.67 -0.41 4.15
N LEU A 77 11.34 -1.54 3.52
CA LEU A 77 10.12 -1.78 2.79
C LEU A 77 8.93 -1.56 3.74
N LEU A 78 8.27 -0.41 3.67
CA LEU A 78 7.12 -0.12 4.53
C LEU A 78 5.89 -0.87 3.99
N ILE A 79 5.79 -2.15 4.34
CA ILE A 79 4.56 -2.93 4.19
C ILE A 79 3.73 -2.68 5.45
N ILE A 80 2.80 -1.72 5.41
CA ILE A 80 1.77 -1.59 6.45
C ILE A 80 0.61 -2.49 6.02
N VAL A 81 0.48 -3.67 6.62
CA VAL A 81 -0.72 -4.52 6.47
C VAL A 81 -1.73 -4.07 7.51
N ILE A 82 -2.85 -3.52 7.05
CA ILE A 82 -4.02 -3.31 7.89
C ILE A 82 -4.70 -4.68 8.06
N LYS A 83 -4.22 -5.46 9.04
CA LYS A 83 -4.85 -6.72 9.45
C LYS A 83 -5.81 -6.41 10.59
N ARG A 84 -7.09 -6.74 10.40
CA ARG A 84 -8.09 -6.72 11.48
C ARG A 84 -7.64 -7.72 12.57
N ARG A 85 -7.68 -7.31 13.83
CA ARG A 85 -7.71 -8.26 14.96
C ARG A 85 -8.97 -9.10 14.87
#